data_AF-A0AAW2TUX1-F1
#
_entry.id   AF-A0AAW2TUX1-F1
#
_cell.length_a   1.000
_cell.length_b   1.000
_cell.length_c   1.000
_cell.angle_alpha   90.00
_cell.angle_beta   90.00
_cell.angle_gamma   90.00
#
_symmetry.space_group_name_H-M   'P 1'
#
loop_
_entity.id
_entity.type
_entity.pdbx_description
1 polymer ?
#
loop_
_entity_poly.entity_id
_entity_poly.type
_entity_poly.pdbx_seq_one_letter_code
_entity_poly.pdbx_strand_id
1 'polypeptide(L)'
;MTNLIKLDLIALDVLGTNYLSWVLDAELHLASNKLGETIKENTSASEQDYAKAMILLRHHLHESLKSQYLTVKSPFQLLNSLKDRFDHQKT
;
A
#
# COMPACT_ATOMS: atom_id res chain seq x y z
N MET A 1 28.21 -4.83 -4.05
CA MET A 1 26.91 -4.81 -3.35
C MET A 1 26.13 -3.63 -3.92
N THR A 2 25.14 -3.89 -4.77
CA THR A 2 24.24 -2.84 -5.24
C THR A 2 23.46 -2.35 -4.03
N ASN A 3 23.73 -1.12 -3.60
CA ASN A 3 22.76 -0.36 -2.80
C ASN A 3 21.51 -0.31 -3.67
N LEU A 4 20.57 -1.23 -3.43
CA LEU A 4 19.21 -1.06 -3.89
C LEU A 4 18.84 0.33 -3.39
N ILE A 5 18.71 1.27 -4.32
CA ILE A 5 18.24 2.62 -4.06
C ILE A 5 17.10 2.45 -3.06
N LYS A 6 17.24 3.03 -1.88
CA LYS A 6 16.18 3.07 -0.89
C LYS A 6 15.03 3.73 -1.62
N LEU A 7 14.11 2.91 -2.11
CA LEU A 7 13.03 3.34 -2.95
C LEU A 7 12.13 4.10 -1.96
N ASP A 8 12.29 5.41 -1.90
CA ASP A 8 11.46 6.24 -1.02
C ASP A 8 10.10 6.30 -1.70
N LEU A 9 9.19 5.43 -1.24
CA LEU A 9 7.80 5.44 -1.64
C LEU A 9 7.24 6.83 -1.30
N ILE A 10 6.84 7.59 -2.31
CA ILE A 10 6.19 8.89 -2.09
C ILE A 10 4.84 8.62 -1.40
N ALA A 11 4.40 9.48 -0.49
CA ALA A 11 3.09 9.31 0.13
C ALA A 11 1.94 9.50 -0.88
N LEU A 12 0.87 8.72 -0.76
CA LEU A 12 -0.35 8.90 -1.56
C LEU A 12 -0.99 10.25 -1.21
N ASP A 13 -1.15 11.10 -2.21
CA ASP A 13 -1.80 12.39 -2.07
C ASP A 13 -3.28 12.24 -1.66
N VAL A 14 -3.81 13.20 -0.91
CA VAL A 14 -5.19 13.17 -0.42
C VAL A 14 -6.24 13.14 -1.54
N LEU A 15 -5.91 13.71 -2.70
CA LEU A 15 -6.78 13.71 -3.88
C LEU A 15 -6.54 12.50 -4.79
N GLY A 16 -5.51 11.68 -4.52
CA GLY A 16 -5.16 10.50 -5.32
C GLY A 16 -4.47 10.81 -6.64
N THR A 17 -3.98 12.03 -6.84
CA THR A 17 -3.35 12.47 -8.11
C THR A 17 -2.14 11.61 -8.52
N ASN A 18 -1.42 11.04 -7.54
CA ASN A 18 -0.30 10.13 -7.76
C ASN A 18 -0.65 8.65 -7.57
N TYR A 19 -1.93 8.27 -7.53
CA TYR A 19 -2.38 6.92 -7.16
C TYR A 19 -1.74 5.80 -8.00
N LEU A 20 -1.66 5.95 -9.33
CA LEU A 20 -1.10 4.90 -10.20
C LEU A 20 0.39 4.62 -9.93
N SER A 21 1.19 5.67 -9.74
CA SER A 21 2.60 5.52 -9.35
C SER A 21 2.70 4.92 -7.96
N TRP A 22 1.89 5.43 -7.03
CA TRP A 22 1.91 5.00 -5.64
C TRP A 22 1.59 3.51 -5.47
N VAL A 23 0.53 3.01 -6.12
CA VAL A 23 0.13 1.62 -5.98
C VAL A 23 1.17 0.67 -6.59
N LEU A 24 1.77 1.06 -7.73
CA LEU A 24 2.84 0.29 -8.35
C LEU A 24 4.06 0.18 -7.43
N ASP A 25 4.51 1.32 -6.88
CA ASP A 25 5.66 1.35 -5.98
C ASP A 25 5.37 0.58 -4.68
N ALA A 26 4.16 0.71 -4.12
CA ALA A 26 3.75 -0.03 -2.94
C ALA A 26 3.72 -1.55 -3.17
N GLU A 27 3.20 -2.02 -4.31
CA GLU A 27 3.22 -3.45 -4.68
C GLU A 27 4.65 -3.99 -4.84
N LEU A 28 5.53 -3.24 -5.50
CA LEU A 28 6.95 -3.60 -5.66
C LEU A 28 7.69 -3.65 -4.32
N HIS A 29 7.40 -2.71 -3.42
CA HIS A 29 7.92 -2.72 -2.05
C HIS A 29 7.50 -3.97 -1.28
N LEU A 30 6.21 -4.32 -1.33
CA LEU A 30 5.72 -5.51 -0.66
C LEU A 30 6.36 -6.78 -1.26
N ALA A 31 6.46 -6.88 -2.58
CA ALA A 31 7.10 -8.01 -3.24
C ALA A 31 8.59 -8.16 -2.84
N SER A 32 9.36 -7.07 -2.86
CA SER A 32 10.78 -7.09 -2.48
C SER A 32 11.01 -7.46 -1.01
N ASN A 33 10.06 -7.14 -0.13
CA ASN A 33 10.09 -7.50 1.28
C ASN A 33 9.46 -8.88 1.58
N LYS A 34 9.14 -9.68 0.55
CA LYS A 34 8.45 -10.98 0.68
C LYS A 34 7.07 -10.89 1.35
N LEU A 35 6.40 -9.75 1.21
CA LEU A 35 5.06 -9.47 1.73
C LEU A 35 3.98 -9.49 0.62
N GLY A 36 4.33 -9.83 -0.62
CA GLY A 36 3.40 -9.82 -1.75
C GLY A 36 2.18 -10.74 -1.59
N GLU A 37 2.26 -11.79 -0.77
CA GLU A 37 1.10 -12.64 -0.48
C GLU A 37 0.04 -11.92 0.36
N THR A 38 0.38 -10.86 1.10
CA THR A 38 -0.56 -10.15 2.00
C THR A 38 -1.63 -9.32 1.26
N ILE A 39 -1.41 -9.07 -0.04
CA ILE A 39 -2.31 -8.30 -0.91
C ILE A 39 -3.10 -9.19 -1.87
N LYS A 40 -3.08 -10.52 -1.67
CA LYS A 40 -3.93 -11.45 -2.40
C LYS A 40 -5.16 -11.81 -1.60
N GLU A 41 -6.24 -12.11 -2.29
CA GLU A 41 -7.45 -12.63 -1.68
C GLU A 41 -7.19 -14.03 -1.08
N ASN A 42 -7.81 -14.32 0.08
CA ASN A 42 -7.74 -15.64 0.74
C ASN A 42 -6.31 -16.15 1.04
N THR A 43 -5.37 -15.23 1.28
CA THR A 43 -3.99 -15.52 1.66
C THR A 43 -3.85 -16.07 3.08
N SER A 44 -2.92 -17.01 3.28
CA SER A 44 -2.54 -17.58 4.57
C SER A 44 -1.33 -16.88 5.21
N ALA A 45 -1.03 -15.64 4.80
CA ALA A 45 0.06 -14.85 5.38
C ALA A 45 -0.08 -14.72 6.91
N SER A 46 1.06 -14.65 7.59
CA SER A 46 1.07 -14.54 9.06
C SER A 46 0.53 -13.19 9.52
N GLU A 47 -0.02 -13.12 10.74
CA GLU A 47 -0.44 -11.85 11.36
C GLU A 47 0.70 -10.83 11.42
N GLN A 48 1.94 -11.30 11.59
CA GLN A 48 3.13 -10.46 11.57
C GLN A 48 3.38 -9.85 10.20
N ASP A 49 3.23 -10.61 9.12
CA ASP A 49 3.41 -10.11 7.75
C ASP A 49 2.30 -9.13 7.38
N TYR A 50 1.06 -9.42 7.80
CA TYR A 50 -0.06 -8.49 7.72
C TYR A 50 0.27 -7.15 8.42
N ALA A 51 0.76 -7.20 9.66
CA ALA A 51 1.13 -6.00 10.40
C ALA A 51 2.27 -5.21 9.71
N LYS A 52 3.32 -5.89 9.23
CA LYS A 52 4.42 -5.24 8.48
C LYS A 52 3.92 -4.54 7.22
N ALA A 53 3.10 -5.22 6.42
CA ALA A 53 2.52 -4.66 5.20
C ALA A 53 1.62 -3.45 5.53
N MET A 54 0.77 -3.56 6.55
CA MET A 54 -0.09 -2.47 6.99
C MET A 54 0.71 -1.24 7.46
N ILE A 55 1.79 -1.44 8.22
CA ILE A 55 2.67 -0.35 8.66
C ILE A 55 3.28 0.36 7.45
N LEU A 56 3.81 -0.40 6.47
CA LEU A 56 4.39 0.17 5.26
C LEU A 56 3.36 0.99 4.49
N LEU A 57 2.20 0.42 4.18
CA LEU A 57 1.16 1.11 3.41
C LEU A 57 0.70 2.37 4.13
N ARG A 58 0.36 2.28 5.43
CA ARG A 58 -0.12 3.42 6.21
C ARG A 58 0.91 4.51 6.40
N HIS A 59 2.20 4.17 6.49
CA HIS A 59 3.26 5.17 6.63
C HIS A 59 3.27 6.13 5.43
N HIS A 60 2.96 5.60 4.24
CA HIS A 60 2.99 6.31 2.97
C HIS A 60 1.59 6.73 2.49
N LEU A 61 0.65 6.97 3.40
CA LEU A 61 -0.60 7.67 3.10
C LEU A 61 -0.54 9.10 3.60
N HIS A 62 -1.25 10.02 2.94
CA HIS A 62 -1.56 11.31 3.55
C HIS A 62 -2.34 11.12 4.88
N GLU A 63 -2.10 11.98 5.87
CA GLU A 63 -2.68 11.85 7.23
C GLU A 63 -4.22 11.75 7.24
N SER A 64 -4.90 12.52 6.39
CA SER A 64 -6.36 12.43 6.24
C SER A 64 -6.83 11.06 5.76
N LEU A 65 -6.06 10.40 4.89
CA LEU A 65 -6.37 9.04 4.42
C LEU A 65 -6.08 8.02 5.53
N LYS A 66 -4.99 8.18 6.31
CA LYS A 66 -4.72 7.32 7.48
C LYS A 66 -5.89 7.33 8.46
N SER A 67 -6.46 8.51 8.72
CA SER A 67 -7.62 8.67 9.60
C SER A 67 -8.87 8.00 9.03
N GLN A 68 -9.13 8.15 7.73
CA GLN A 68 -10.30 7.56 7.07
C GLN A 68 -10.25 6.02 7.04
N TYR A 69 -9.07 5.44 6.86
CA TYR A 69 -8.89 3.99 6.80
C TYR A 69 -8.37 3.38 8.11
N LEU A 70 -8.52 4.08 9.24
CA LEU A 70 -7.95 3.69 10.54
C LEU A 70 -8.40 2.29 10.99
N THR A 71 -9.62 1.87 10.66
CA THR A 71 -10.21 0.60 11.07
C THR A 71 -9.87 -0.58 10.14
N VAL A 72 -9.30 -0.33 8.95
CA VAL A 72 -8.96 -1.37 7.97
C VAL A 72 -7.70 -2.11 8.41
N LYS A 73 -7.80 -3.42 8.66
CA LYS A 73 -6.68 -4.23 9.18
C LYS A 73 -5.97 -5.10 8.13
N SER A 74 -6.52 -5.19 6.92
CA SER A 74 -5.98 -6.01 5.83
C SER A 74 -5.38 -5.12 4.72
N PRO A 75 -4.13 -5.39 4.27
CA PRO A 75 -3.50 -4.72 3.13
C PRO A 75 -4.32 -4.87 1.86
N PHE A 76 -4.85 -6.07 1.59
CA PHE A 76 -5.74 -6.33 0.46
C PHE A 76 -6.99 -5.43 0.49
N GLN A 77 -7.67 -5.37 1.64
CA GLN A 77 -8.86 -4.51 1.79
C GLN A 77 -8.52 -3.02 1.63
N LEU A 78 -7.37 -2.59 2.16
CA LEU A 78 -6.91 -1.21 2.03
C LEU A 78 -6.64 -0.84 0.57
N LEU A 79 -5.86 -1.66 -0.15
CA LEU A 79 -5.55 -1.41 -1.56
C LEU A 79 -6.81 -1.42 -2.42
N ASN A 80 -7.75 -2.35 -2.22
CA ASN A 80 -9.02 -2.35 -2.94
C ASN A 80 -9.85 -1.10 -2.65
N SER A 81 -9.91 -0.64 -1.39
CA SER A 81 -10.64 0.57 -1.03
C SER A 81 -10.04 1.83 -1.68
N LEU A 82 -8.71 1.88 -1.80
CA LEU A 82 -8.00 2.95 -2.51
C LEU A 82 -8.21 2.86 -4.02
N LYS A 83 -8.22 1.64 -4.56
CA LYS A 83 -8.51 1.37 -5.98
C LYS A 83 -9.91 1.84 -6.36
N ASP A 84 -10.93 1.42 -5.64
CA ASP A 84 -12.31 1.84 -5.90
C ASP A 84 -12.45 3.36 -5.88
N ARG A 85 -11.69 4.03 -5.00
CA ARG A 85 -11.70 5.47 -4.85
C ARG A 85 -10.93 6.23 -5.94
N PHE A 86 -9.81 5.72 -6.45
CA PHE A 86 -8.89 6.52 -7.27
C PHE A 86 -8.61 5.94 -8.66
N ASP A 87 -8.94 4.67 -8.94
CA ASP A 87 -8.64 4.02 -10.22
C ASP A 87 -9.38 4.64 -11.42
N HIS A 88 -10.48 5.36 -11.16
CA HIS A 88 -11.23 6.09 -12.18
C HIS A 88 -10.59 7.43 -12.57
N GLN A 89 -9.59 7.90 -11.81
CA GLN A 89 -8.88 9.16 -12.08
C GLN A 89 -7.80 9.00 -13.16
N LYS A 90 -7.72 7.84 -13.83
CA LYS A 90 -6.87 7.59 -15.01
C LYS A 90 -7.14 8.67 -16.06
N THR A 91 -6.24 9.64 -16.13
CA THR A 91 -6.21 10.67 -17.17
C THR A 91 -4.89 10.58 -17.92
#